data_AF-A0A9Q0TI24-F1
#
_entry.id   AF-A0A9Q0TI24-F1
#
_cell.length_a   1.000
_cell.length_b   1.000
_cell.length_c   1.000
_cell.angle_alpha   90.00
_cell.angle_beta   90.00
_cell.angle_gamma   90.00
#
_symmetry.space_group_name_H-M   'P 1'
#
loop_
_entity.id
_entity.type
_entity.pdbx_description
1 polymer ?
#
loop_
_entity_poly.entity_id
_entity_poly.type
_entity_poly.pdbx_seq_one_letter_code
_entity_poly.pdbx_strand_id
1 'polypeptide(L)'
;MADIEQILGDLNKDSFVSLLTNIIGESKYVQNNPPDLIPEEDRVVKHVLNSLLPYSTTTGGGPLIVNHVSYYPQRGNLIVEYPGTEQGKILSFVGMHMDVVTANPNDW
;
A
#
# COMPACT_ATOMS: atom_id res chain seq x y z
N MET A 1 -31.89 2.26 8.69
CA MET A 1 -30.56 1.82 8.20
C MET A 1 -29.62 2.97 8.48
N ALA A 2 -28.44 2.69 9.03
CA ALA A 2 -27.39 3.70 9.08
C ALA A 2 -27.04 4.10 7.64
N ASP A 3 -26.79 5.38 7.40
CA ASP A 3 -26.25 5.82 6.12
C ASP A 3 -24.79 5.32 5.95
N ILE A 4 -24.26 5.40 4.73
CA ILE A 4 -22.93 4.85 4.45
C ILE A 4 -21.83 5.57 5.21
N GLU A 5 -22.00 6.85 5.51
CA GLU A 5 -21.05 7.67 6.26
C GLU A 5 -20.99 7.20 7.72
N GLN A 6 -22.14 6.92 8.34
CA GLN A 6 -22.23 6.33 9.67
C GLN A 6 -21.63 4.92 9.75
N ILE A 7 -21.69 4.14 8.66
CA ILE A 7 -21.11 2.78 8.61
C ILE A 7 -19.60 2.83 8.42
N LEU A 8 -19.10 3.68 7.51
CA LEU A 8 -17.68 3.82 7.22
C LEU A 8 -16.94 4.58 8.32
N GLY A 9 -17.64 5.48 9.00
CA GLY A 9 -17.05 6.42 9.95
C GLY A 9 -16.17 7.45 9.26
N ASP A 10 -15.47 8.24 10.08
CA ASP A 10 -14.53 9.24 9.61
C ASP A 10 -13.16 8.61 9.28
N LEU A 11 -12.49 9.17 8.28
CA LEU A 11 -11.08 8.87 8.04
C LEU A 11 -10.27 9.24 9.28
N ASN A 12 -9.53 8.28 9.84
CA ASN A 12 -8.52 8.59 10.85
C ASN A 12 -7.38 9.38 10.20
N LYS A 13 -7.48 10.70 10.30
CA LYS A 13 -6.54 11.64 9.68
C LYS A 13 -5.11 11.44 10.16
N ASP A 14 -4.91 11.18 11.44
CA ASP A 14 -3.57 11.05 12.01
C ASP A 14 -2.86 9.80 11.50
N SER A 15 -3.56 8.66 11.48
CA SER A 15 -3.03 7.43 10.88
C SER A 15 -2.76 7.58 9.38
N PHE A 16 -3.68 8.23 8.65
CA PHE A 16 -3.52 8.48 7.22
C PHE A 16 -2.31 9.37 6.91
N VAL A 17 -2.18 10.52 7.57
CA VAL A 17 -1.09 11.47 7.36
C VAL A 17 0.25 10.85 7.78
N SER A 18 0.28 10.08 8.87
CA SER A 18 1.50 9.38 9.29
C SER A 18 1.97 8.37 8.25
N LEU A 19 1.06 7.54 7.72
CA LEU A 19 1.41 6.58 6.67
C LEU A 19 1.86 7.30 5.39
N LEU A 20 1.12 8.31 4.95
CA LEU A 20 1.47 9.09 3.76
C LEU A 20 2.84 9.75 3.88
N THR A 21 3.16 10.30 5.05
CA THR A 21 4.49 10.90 5.32
C THR A 21 5.60 9.87 5.18
N ASN A 22 5.42 8.66 5.73
CA ASN A 22 6.39 7.58 5.59
C ASN A 22 6.59 7.17 4.12
N ILE A 23 5.49 7.04 3.37
CA ILE A 23 5.52 6.67 1.94
C ILE A 23 6.23 7.75 1.10
N ILE A 24 5.90 9.03 1.32
CA ILE A 24 6.58 10.16 0.64
C ILE A 24 8.07 10.20 1.02
N GLY A 25 8.42 9.83 2.25
CA GLY A 25 9.82 9.70 2.68
C GLY A 25 10.65 8.73 1.82
N GLU A 26 10.00 7.74 1.21
CA GLU A 26 10.66 6.78 0.31
C GLU A 26 10.77 7.27 -1.14
N SER A 27 10.19 8.42 -1.50
CA SER A 27 10.10 8.90 -2.90
C SER A 27 11.44 8.90 -3.64
N LYS A 28 12.56 9.18 -2.95
CA LYS A 28 13.90 9.13 -3.54
C LYS A 28 14.25 7.75 -4.10
N TYR A 29 13.83 6.68 -3.42
CA TYR A 29 14.20 5.29 -3.71
C TYR A 29 13.25 4.58 -4.67
N VAL A 30 12.07 5.17 -4.92
CA VAL A 30 11.06 4.61 -5.83
C VAL A 30 10.98 5.39 -7.15
N GLN A 31 11.97 6.24 -7.45
CA GLN A 31 12.09 6.88 -8.77
C GLN A 31 12.33 5.83 -9.86
N ASN A 32 11.64 5.97 -10.99
CA ASN A 32 11.68 5.02 -12.10
C ASN A 32 12.34 5.63 -13.34
N ASN A 33 13.64 5.39 -13.51
CA ASN A 33 14.42 5.76 -14.69
C ASN A 33 15.60 4.79 -14.88
N PRO A 34 15.32 3.54 -15.28
CA PRO A 34 16.35 2.54 -15.48
C PRO A 34 17.32 2.92 -16.62
N PRO A 35 18.59 2.50 -16.55
CA PRO A 35 19.15 1.57 -15.56
C PRO A 35 19.56 2.24 -14.24
N ASP A 36 19.64 3.57 -14.20
CA ASP A 36 20.24 4.29 -13.07
C ASP A 36 19.34 4.34 -11.84
N LEU A 37 18.03 4.44 -12.04
CA LEU A 37 17.01 4.46 -10.99
C LEU A 37 16.05 3.31 -11.19
N ILE A 38 16.27 2.22 -10.45
CA ILE A 38 15.37 1.08 -10.36
C ILE A 38 14.57 1.23 -9.06
N PRO A 39 13.23 1.31 -9.11
CA PRO A 39 12.43 1.47 -7.91
C PRO A 39 12.65 0.33 -6.90
N GLU A 40 12.67 0.66 -5.61
CA GLU A 40 12.72 -0.29 -4.49
C GLU A 40 11.36 -0.32 -3.75
N GLU A 41 10.30 -0.81 -4.41
CA GLU A 41 8.92 -0.80 -3.87
C GLU A 41 8.77 -1.51 -2.51
N ASP A 42 9.66 -2.45 -2.14
CA ASP A 42 9.65 -3.13 -0.84
C ASP A 42 9.77 -2.16 0.35
N ARG A 43 10.38 -0.98 0.15
CA ARG A 43 10.45 0.09 1.16
C ARG A 43 9.06 0.61 1.50
N VAL A 44 8.25 0.85 0.47
CA VAL A 44 6.86 1.31 0.62
C VAL A 44 5.99 0.18 1.16
N VAL A 45 6.13 -1.03 0.62
CA VAL A 45 5.40 -2.22 1.08
C VAL A 45 5.58 -2.43 2.58
N LYS A 46 6.79 -2.23 3.12
CA LYS A 46 7.05 -2.33 4.56
C LYS A 46 6.15 -1.38 5.38
N HIS A 47 6.00 -0.12 4.97
CA HIS A 47 5.13 0.85 5.68
C HIS A 47 3.65 0.47 5.61
N VAL A 48 3.20 -0.03 4.46
CA VAL A 48 1.82 -0.50 4.27
C VAL A 48 1.57 -1.76 5.10
N LEU A 49 2.51 -2.72 5.09
CA LEU A 49 2.45 -3.93 5.92
C LEU A 49 2.33 -3.59 7.41
N ASN A 50 3.15 -2.67 7.92
CA ASN A 50 3.07 -2.24 9.31
C ASN A 50 1.68 -1.70 9.69
N SER A 51 0.99 -1.06 8.75
CA SER A 51 -0.36 -0.54 8.96
C SER A 51 -1.43 -1.64 8.90
N LEU A 52 -1.24 -2.67 8.07
CA LEU A 52 -2.25 -3.70 7.80
C LEU A 52 -2.13 -4.96 8.67
N LEU A 53 -0.90 -5.32 9.09
CA LEU A 53 -0.64 -6.51 9.88
C LEU A 53 -1.47 -6.57 11.18
N PRO A 54 -1.73 -5.47 11.91
CA PRO A 54 -2.61 -5.53 13.08
C PRO A 54 -4.05 -5.97 12.79
N TYR A 55 -4.49 -5.96 11.54
CA TYR A 55 -5.84 -6.33 11.11
C TYR A 55 -5.86 -7.62 10.27
N SER A 56 -4.72 -8.33 10.20
CA SER A 56 -4.57 -9.51 9.36
C SER A 56 -4.81 -10.82 10.11
N THR A 57 -5.08 -11.87 9.34
CA THR A 57 -5.23 -13.23 9.85
C THR A 57 -3.90 -13.77 10.40
N THR A 58 -2.76 -13.32 9.87
CA THR A 58 -1.42 -13.72 10.31
C THR A 58 -1.12 -13.34 11.76
N THR A 59 -1.62 -12.19 12.21
CA THR A 59 -1.46 -11.74 13.61
C THR A 59 -2.65 -12.12 14.49
N GLY A 60 -3.73 -12.66 13.90
CA GLY A 60 -5.00 -12.91 14.58
C GLY A 60 -5.80 -11.65 14.91
N GLY A 61 -5.38 -10.47 14.42
CA GLY A 61 -6.02 -9.19 14.72
C GLY A 61 -7.20 -8.83 13.82
N GLY A 62 -7.39 -9.55 12.71
CA GLY A 62 -8.56 -9.34 11.85
C GLY A 62 -8.62 -10.26 10.63
N PRO A 63 -9.54 -9.98 9.69
CA PRO A 63 -9.85 -10.86 8.57
C PRO A 63 -8.97 -10.64 7.33
N LEU A 64 -8.08 -9.65 7.32
CA LEU A 64 -7.29 -9.35 6.12
C LEU A 64 -6.31 -10.49 5.81
N ILE A 65 -6.30 -10.95 4.56
CA ILE A 65 -5.28 -11.85 4.04
C ILE A 65 -4.28 -10.99 3.28
N VAL A 66 -3.02 -11.03 3.68
CA VAL A 66 -1.98 -10.12 3.20
C VAL A 66 -0.83 -10.93 2.61
N ASN A 67 -0.57 -10.75 1.32
CA ASN A 67 0.45 -11.49 0.57
C ASN A 67 1.44 -10.52 -0.08
N HIS A 68 2.72 -10.65 0.28
CA HIS A 68 3.82 -9.92 -0.35
C HIS A 68 4.48 -10.83 -1.41
N VAL A 69 4.40 -10.42 -2.67
CA VAL A 69 4.89 -11.20 -3.83
C VAL A 69 5.95 -10.41 -4.58
N SER A 70 7.11 -11.01 -4.81
CA SER A 70 8.22 -10.36 -5.51
C SER A 70 8.68 -11.19 -6.71
N TYR A 71 8.84 -10.52 -7.86
CA TYR A 71 9.35 -11.10 -9.10
C TYR A 71 10.76 -10.60 -9.44
N TYR A 72 11.19 -9.51 -8.79
CA TYR A 72 12.51 -8.92 -8.90
C TYR A 72 12.92 -8.40 -7.53
N PRO A 73 14.19 -8.58 -7.08
CA PRO A 73 14.61 -8.15 -5.75
C PRO A 73 14.24 -6.70 -5.44
N GLN A 74 13.65 -6.46 -4.26
CA GLN A 74 13.23 -5.13 -3.79
C GLN A 74 12.01 -4.52 -4.51
N ARG A 75 11.42 -5.21 -5.49
CA ARG A 75 10.26 -4.75 -6.27
C ARG A 75 8.99 -5.53 -5.98
N GLY A 76 8.65 -5.67 -4.71
CA GLY A 76 7.50 -6.45 -4.28
C GLY A 76 6.17 -5.75 -4.52
N ASN A 77 5.16 -6.58 -4.71
CA ASN A 77 3.76 -6.24 -4.80
C ASN A 77 3.08 -6.67 -3.50
N LEU A 78 2.14 -5.85 -3.02
CA LEU A 78 1.32 -6.20 -1.87
C LEU A 78 -0.11 -6.47 -2.34
N ILE A 79 -0.57 -7.69 -2.13
CA ILE A 79 -1.95 -8.11 -2.39
C ILE A 79 -2.66 -8.20 -1.05
N VAL A 80 -3.75 -7.46 -0.92
CA VAL A 80 -4.57 -7.40 0.29
C VAL A 80 -5.98 -7.83 -0.06
N GLU A 81 -6.44 -8.89 0.58
CA GLU A 81 -7.78 -9.44 0.37
C GLU A 81 -8.60 -9.26 1.64
N TYR A 82 -9.80 -8.73 1.47
CA TYR A 82 -10.84 -8.73 2.51
C TYR A 82 -11.93 -9.73 2.09
N PRO A 83 -12.01 -10.91 2.75
CA PRO A 83 -12.92 -11.97 2.32
C PRO A 83 -14.39 -11.54 2.38
N GLY A 84 -15.06 -11.59 1.23
CA GLY A 84 -16.51 -11.42 1.14
C GLY A 84 -17.27 -12.67 1.60
N THR A 85 -18.57 -12.53 1.82
CA THR A 85 -19.45 -13.64 2.23
C THR A 85 -20.01 -14.44 1.05
N GLU A 86 -19.95 -13.89 -0.16
CA GLU A 86 -20.51 -14.48 -1.38
C GLU A 86 -19.40 -15.09 -2.25
N GLN A 87 -19.46 -16.40 -2.49
CA GLN A 87 -18.47 -17.09 -3.30
C GLN A 87 -18.51 -16.63 -4.77
N GLY A 88 -17.34 -16.39 -5.36
CA GLY A 88 -17.20 -16.06 -6.78
C GLY A 88 -17.54 -14.61 -7.15
N LYS A 89 -17.92 -13.75 -6.19
CA LYS A 89 -18.10 -12.31 -6.40
C LYS A 89 -16.86 -11.57 -5.92
N ILE A 90 -16.13 -10.95 -6.85
CA ILE A 90 -14.86 -10.28 -6.58
C ILE A 90 -14.94 -8.84 -7.07
N LEU A 91 -14.59 -7.90 -6.20
CA LEU A 91 -14.27 -6.52 -6.56
C LEU A 91 -12.79 -6.30 -6.27
N SER A 92 -12.07 -5.75 -7.25
CA SER A 92 -10.63 -5.50 -7.10
C SER A 92 -10.30 -4.06 -7.47
N PHE A 93 -9.47 -3.43 -6.63
CA PHE A 93 -8.83 -2.16 -6.92
C PHE A 93 -7.40 -2.45 -7.38
N VAL A 94 -7.16 -2.30 -8.67
CA VAL A 94 -5.86 -2.60 -9.31
C VAL A 94 -5.25 -1.32 -9.85
N GLY A 95 -3.94 -1.17 -9.73
CA GLY A 95 -3.20 -0.02 -10.30
C GLY A 95 -2.70 1.00 -9.29
N MET A 96 -2.67 0.67 -8.00
CA MET A 96 -1.99 1.48 -6.99
C MET A 96 -0.48 1.23 -7.10
N HIS A 97 0.19 1.96 -8.00
CA HIS A 97 1.63 1.90 -8.17
C HIS A 97 2.32 2.94 -7.28
N MET A 98 3.53 2.61 -6.83
CA MET A 98 4.27 3.41 -5.84
C MET A 98 5.56 4.00 -6.41
N ASP A 99 5.91 3.62 -7.63
CA ASP A 99 7.02 4.23 -8.35
C ASP A 99 6.66 5.65 -8.79
N VAL A 100 7.65 6.54 -8.78
CA VAL A 100 7.50 7.95 -9.10
C VAL A 100 8.41 8.35 -10.25
N VAL A 101 8.06 9.45 -10.91
CA VAL A 101 8.93 10.05 -11.92
C VAL A 101 10.20 10.62 -11.28
N THR A 102 11.28 10.68 -12.04
CA THR A 102 12.54 11.24 -11.58
C THR A 102 12.39 12.72 -11.21
N ALA A 103 12.91 13.09 -10.05
CA ALA A 103 13.10 14.47 -9.64
C ALA A 103 14.49 14.95 -10.11
N ASN A 104 14.55 16.05 -10.85
CA ASN A 104 15.81 16.69 -11.24
C ASN A 104 16.10 17.88 -10.33
N PRO A 105 17.13 17.82 -9.47
CA PRO A 105 17.67 18.94 -8.69
C PRO A 105 17.80 20.29 -9.39
N ASN A 106 18.05 20.28 -10.70
CA ASN A 106 18.33 21.49 -11.46
C ASN A 106 17.09 22.14 -12.08
N ASP A 107 15.93 21.46 -12.05
CA ASP A 107 14.69 21.97 -12.64
C ASP A 107 13.77 22.66 -11.61
N TRP A 108 14.26 22.87 -10.37
CA TRP A 108 13.61 23.61 -9.28
C TRP A 108 14.56 24.65 -8.67
#